data_AF-A0A7Y0SPR8-F1
#
_entry.id   AF-A0A7Y0SPR8-F1
#
_cell.length_a   1.000
_cell.length_b   1.000
_cell.length_c   1.000
_cell.angle_alpha   90.00
_cell.angle_beta   90.00
_cell.angle_gamma   90.00
#
_symmetry.space_group_name_H-M   'P 1'
#
loop_
_entity.id
_entity.type
_entity.pdbx_description
1 polymer ?
#
loop_
_entity_poly.entity_id
_entity_poly.type
_entity_poly.pdbx_seq_one_letter_code
_entity_poly.pdbx_strand_id
1 'polypeptide(L)'
;NGGGGEDYTPARYEGFGPGGTSVIVDCLTDNGNRTFQDVRQCFVKVGAKIGVEGSVSHMFDHQAVFQFKGDDDEIILETLMMEDVDVTDVELEDGVITVFAPHTEFFKTKT
;
A
#
# COMPACT_ATOMS: atom_id res chain seq x y z
N ASN A 1 14.35 20.26 -28.75
CA ASN A 1 15.01 18.93 -28.72
C ASN A 1 15.02 18.43 -27.31
N GLY A 2 14.32 17.31 -27.05
CA GLY A 2 14.27 16.68 -25.74
C GLY A 2 13.09 15.72 -25.56
N GLY A 3 12.64 15.06 -26.64
CA GLY A 3 11.82 13.86 -26.50
C GLY A 3 12.74 12.71 -26.15
N GLY A 4 12.90 12.43 -24.86
CA GLY A 4 13.43 11.19 -24.34
C GLY A 4 12.34 10.61 -23.46
N GLY A 5 11.95 9.36 -23.70
CA GLY A 5 11.04 8.66 -22.81
C GLY A 5 11.63 8.70 -21.40
N GLU A 6 10.86 9.19 -20.44
CA GLU A 6 11.28 9.23 -19.04
C GLU A 6 11.32 7.77 -18.55
N ASP A 7 12.53 7.27 -18.28
CA ASP A 7 12.72 5.96 -17.65
C ASP A 7 12.31 6.07 -16.19
N TYR A 8 11.08 5.67 -15.90
CA TYR A 8 10.56 5.67 -14.54
C TYR A 8 11.03 4.41 -13.78
N THR A 9 11.53 4.61 -12.56
CA THR A 9 11.90 3.53 -11.64
C THR A 9 11.13 3.66 -10.31
N PRO A 10 10.80 2.54 -9.66
CA PRO A 10 10.26 2.57 -8.31
C PRO A 10 11.28 3.14 -7.30
N ALA A 11 10.80 3.93 -6.35
CA ALA A 11 11.57 4.40 -5.20
C ALA A 11 10.68 4.34 -3.96
N ARG A 12 11.21 3.79 -2.86
CA ARG A 12 10.55 3.75 -1.56
C ARG A 12 11.29 4.63 -0.56
N TYR A 13 10.54 5.44 0.17
CA TYR A 13 11.04 6.25 1.28
C TYR A 13 10.27 5.89 2.54
N GLU A 14 10.96 5.87 3.68
CA GLU A 14 10.41 5.45 4.96
C GLU A 14 10.68 6.52 6.01
N GLY A 15 9.82 6.66 7.02
CA GLY A 15 10.06 7.59 8.12
C GLY A 15 8.95 7.65 9.15
N PHE A 16 9.07 8.63 10.06
CA PHE A 16 8.14 8.84 11.16
C PHE A 16 7.56 10.25 11.10
N GLY A 17 6.23 10.35 11.02
CA GLY A 17 5.46 11.59 11.01
C GLY A 17 5.18 12.17 12.41
N PRO A 18 4.32 13.19 12.51
CA PRO A 18 3.86 13.75 13.77
C PRO A 18 3.29 12.67 14.70
N GLY A 19 3.60 12.74 16.00
CA GLY A 19 3.15 11.73 16.95
C GLY A 19 3.85 10.37 16.85
N GLY A 20 4.88 10.24 16.00
CA GLY A 20 5.61 8.98 15.81
C GLY A 20 4.94 8.00 14.86
N THR A 21 3.94 8.44 14.09
CA THR A 21 3.26 7.60 13.09
C THR A 21 4.23 7.12 12.03
N SER A 22 4.26 5.81 11.79
CA SER A 22 5.05 5.17 10.75
C SER A 22 4.53 5.51 9.36
N VAL A 23 5.41 5.83 8.41
CA VAL A 23 5.03 6.22 7.04
C VAL A 23 5.94 5.56 6.02
N ILE A 24 5.33 4.87 5.04
CA ILE A 24 5.96 4.44 3.79
C ILE A 24 5.45 5.36 2.67
N VAL A 25 6.36 5.83 1.82
CA VAL A 25 6.04 6.60 0.62
C VAL A 25 6.64 5.88 -0.58
N ASP A 26 5.79 5.20 -1.34
CA ASP A 26 6.17 4.62 -2.63
C ASP A 26 5.99 5.63 -3.75
N CYS A 27 6.98 5.70 -4.63
CA CYS A 27 7.03 6.62 -5.75
C CYS A 27 7.43 5.88 -7.02
N LEU A 28 6.92 6.36 -8.15
CA LEU A 28 7.42 6.03 -9.47
C LEU A 28 8.09 7.30 -10.02
N THR A 29 9.38 7.26 -10.32
CA THR A 29 10.17 8.47 -10.55
C THR A 29 11.21 8.29 -11.65
N ASP A 30 11.40 9.31 -12.48
CA ASP A 30 12.48 9.45 -13.46
C ASP A 30 13.74 10.14 -12.86
N ASN A 31 13.62 10.73 -11.67
CA ASN A 31 14.70 11.41 -10.97
C ASN A 31 14.62 11.23 -9.44
N GLY A 32 15.29 10.21 -8.91
CA GLY A 32 15.26 9.89 -7.48
C GLY A 32 15.81 10.99 -6.56
N ASN A 33 16.75 11.82 -7.02
CA ASN A 33 17.29 12.92 -6.22
C ASN A 33 16.24 14.02 -5.99
N ARG A 34 15.51 14.39 -7.04
CA ARG A 34 14.43 15.37 -6.95
C ARG A 34 13.31 14.83 -6.04
N THR A 35 12.85 13.62 -6.31
CA THR A 35 11.78 12.97 -5.54
C THR A 35 12.15 12.80 -4.06
N PHE A 36 13.39 12.42 -3.74
CA PHE A 36 13.86 12.37 -2.35
C PHE A 36 13.80 13.74 -1.67
N GLN A 37 14.23 14.82 -2.34
CA GLN A 37 14.15 16.17 -1.76
C GLN A 37 12.71 16.61 -1.52
N ASP A 38 11.81 16.35 -2.47
CA ASP A 38 10.39 16.70 -2.35
C ASP A 38 9.73 15.94 -1.19
N VAL A 39 9.94 14.63 -1.10
CA VAL A 39 9.43 13.79 0.00
C VAL A 39 10.02 14.25 1.33
N ARG A 40 11.34 14.44 1.43
CA ARG A 40 12.02 14.88 2.66
C ARG A 40 11.48 16.24 3.13
N GLN A 41 11.20 17.17 2.23
CA GLN A 41 10.65 18.47 2.61
C GLN A 41 9.28 18.35 3.29
N CYS A 42 8.43 17.40 2.88
CA CYS A 42 7.15 17.14 3.55
C CYS A 42 7.33 16.74 5.02
N PHE A 43 8.29 15.86 5.32
CA PHE A 43 8.62 15.49 6.71
C PHE A 43 9.15 16.70 7.49
N VAL A 44 10.10 17.46 6.92
CA VAL A 44 10.70 18.62 7.61
C VAL A 44 9.66 19.69 7.95
N LYS A 45 8.70 19.96 7.06
CA LYS A 45 7.64 20.97 7.27
C LYS A 45 6.78 20.69 8.49
N VAL A 46 6.63 19.42 8.90
CA VAL A 46 5.84 19.00 10.06
C VAL A 46 6.71 18.59 11.25
N GLY A 47 7.99 18.97 11.26
CA GLY A 47 8.93 18.63 12.35
C GLY A 47 9.30 17.15 12.41
N ALA A 48 8.99 16.39 11.37
CA ALA A 48 9.22 14.96 11.24
C ALA A 48 10.54 14.66 10.51
N LYS A 49 10.94 13.38 10.48
CA LYS A 49 12.18 12.94 9.82
C LYS A 49 11.95 11.72 8.95
N ILE A 50 12.56 11.76 7.77
CA ILE A 50 12.74 10.57 6.93
C ILE A 50 13.76 9.64 7.61
N GLY A 51 13.42 8.36 7.67
CA GLY A 51 14.28 7.28 8.14
C GLY A 51 15.13 6.70 7.01
N VAL A 52 15.84 5.63 7.35
CA VAL A 52 16.52 4.77 6.36
C VAL A 52 15.55 3.68 5.88
N GLU A 53 15.88 3.04 4.76
CA GLU A 53 15.17 1.85 4.30
C GLU A 53 15.09 0.79 5.41
N GLY A 54 13.91 0.19 5.59
CA GLY A 54 13.66 -0.78 6.66
C GLY A 54 13.25 -0.18 8.02
N SER A 55 13.26 1.15 8.17
CA SER A 55 12.96 1.82 9.45
C SER A 55 11.54 1.60 9.94
N VAL A 56 10.58 1.42 9.04
CA VAL A 56 9.16 1.20 9.40
C VAL A 56 8.52 0.04 8.68
N SER A 57 9.09 -0.46 7.58
CA SER A 57 8.45 -1.49 6.75
C SER A 57 8.10 -2.79 7.49
N HIS A 58 8.84 -3.14 8.53
CA HIS A 58 8.54 -4.29 9.39
C HIS A 58 7.26 -4.14 10.24
N MET A 59 6.65 -2.95 10.27
CA MET A 59 5.37 -2.68 10.92
C MET A 59 4.18 -2.72 9.95
N PHE A 60 4.41 -3.03 8.67
CA PHE A 60 3.36 -3.08 7.65
C PHE A 60 3.35 -4.43 6.93
N ASP A 61 2.15 -4.94 6.69
CA ASP A 61 1.94 -6.08 5.80
C ASP A 61 1.59 -5.61 4.39
N HIS A 62 2.19 -6.24 3.37
CA HIS A 62 1.84 -5.99 1.98
C HIS A 62 0.68 -6.92 1.59
N GLN A 63 -0.53 -6.36 1.54
CA GLN A 63 -1.75 -7.11 1.28
C GLN A 63 -2.44 -6.67 -0.02
N ALA A 64 -3.17 -7.60 -0.62
CA ALA A 64 -4.21 -7.30 -1.58
C ALA A 64 -5.50 -6.96 -0.81
N VAL A 65 -6.11 -5.82 -1.13
CA VAL A 65 -7.34 -5.34 -0.48
C VAL A 65 -8.39 -5.04 -1.54
N PHE A 66 -9.55 -5.69 -1.45
CA PHE A 66 -10.69 -5.46 -2.33
C PHE A 66 -11.85 -4.90 -1.54
N GLN A 67 -12.42 -3.79 -2.00
CA GLN A 67 -13.54 -3.15 -1.34
C GLN A 67 -14.70 -2.95 -2.31
N PHE A 68 -15.88 -3.42 -1.94
CA PHE A 68 -17.08 -3.33 -2.76
C PHE A 68 -18.35 -3.30 -1.91
N LYS A 69 -19.47 -2.87 -2.50
CA LYS A 69 -20.76 -2.88 -1.79
C LYS A 69 -21.27 -4.30 -1.62
N GLY A 70 -21.79 -4.61 -0.44
CA GLY A 70 -22.38 -5.90 -0.11
C GLY A 70 -23.02 -5.87 1.27
N ASP A 71 -23.76 -6.91 1.59
CA ASP A 71 -24.52 -7.04 2.84
C ASP A 71 -24.30 -8.39 3.55
N ASP A 72 -23.44 -9.24 3.00
CA ASP A 72 -23.14 -10.57 3.51
C ASP A 72 -21.67 -10.93 3.23
N ASP A 73 -20.81 -10.75 4.24
CA ASP A 73 -19.39 -11.12 4.23
C ASP A 73 -19.17 -12.63 4.33
N GLU A 74 -20.07 -13.38 4.96
CA GLU A 74 -19.97 -14.83 5.08
C GLU A 74 -20.02 -15.51 3.70
N ILE A 75 -20.95 -15.11 2.84
CA ILE A 75 -21.04 -15.64 1.46
C ILE A 75 -19.75 -15.36 0.67
N ILE A 76 -19.15 -14.19 0.86
CA ILE A 76 -17.90 -13.82 0.17
C ILE A 76 -16.75 -14.69 0.67
N LEU A 77 -16.60 -14.84 1.99
CA LEU A 77 -15.57 -15.68 2.59
C LEU A 77 -15.71 -17.14 2.10
N GLU A 78 -16.92 -17.70 2.15
CA GLU A 78 -17.17 -19.07 1.68
C GLU A 78 -16.81 -19.24 0.21
N THR A 79 -17.20 -18.29 -0.65
CA THR A 79 -16.89 -18.33 -2.09
C THR A 79 -15.38 -18.33 -2.33
N LEU A 80 -14.65 -17.44 -1.67
CA LEU A 80 -13.19 -17.34 -1.80
C LEU A 80 -12.49 -18.61 -1.32
N MET A 81 -12.95 -19.20 -0.22
CA MET A 81 -12.44 -20.48 0.29
C MET A 81 -12.71 -21.64 -0.67
N MET A 82 -13.90 -21.68 -1.30
CA MET A 82 -14.24 -22.69 -2.30
C MET A 82 -13.35 -22.61 -3.54
N GLU A 83 -12.93 -21.41 -3.91
CA GLU A 83 -11.98 -21.16 -4.99
C GLU A 83 -10.52 -21.29 -4.54
N ASP A 84 -10.26 -21.76 -3.31
CA ASP A 84 -8.93 -22.02 -2.74
C ASP A 84 -8.07 -20.75 -2.58
N VAL A 85 -8.70 -19.57 -2.47
CA VAL A 85 -8.00 -18.31 -2.21
C VAL A 85 -7.52 -18.30 -0.75
N ASP A 86 -6.24 -17.94 -0.54
CA ASP A 86 -5.72 -17.70 0.81
C ASP A 86 -6.20 -16.33 1.30
N VAL A 87 -7.30 -16.32 2.05
CA VAL A 87 -7.92 -15.11 2.59
C VAL A 87 -7.36 -14.83 3.97
N THR A 88 -6.91 -13.59 4.20
CA THR A 88 -6.49 -13.14 5.52
C THR A 88 -7.69 -12.71 6.37
N ASP A 89 -8.61 -11.93 5.79
CA ASP A 89 -9.81 -11.48 6.49
C ASP A 89 -10.91 -11.01 5.53
N VAL A 90 -12.16 -11.01 5.99
CA VAL A 90 -13.31 -10.38 5.31
C VAL A 90 -14.13 -9.63 6.35
N GLU A 91 -14.33 -8.34 6.12
CA GLU A 91 -15.07 -7.46 7.03
C GLU A 91 -16.27 -6.82 6.32
N LEU A 92 -17.42 -6.72 6.99
CA LEU A 92 -18.57 -5.92 6.55
C LEU A 92 -18.76 -4.72 7.48
N GLU A 93 -18.55 -3.51 6.95
CA GLU A 93 -18.79 -2.25 7.66
C GLU A 93 -19.58 -1.28 6.77
N ASP A 94 -20.65 -0.67 7.30
CA ASP A 94 -21.48 0.33 6.59
C ASP A 94 -21.94 -0.08 5.16
N GLY A 95 -22.25 -1.37 4.95
CA GLY A 95 -22.70 -1.90 3.65
C GLY A 95 -21.58 -2.06 2.62
N VAL A 96 -20.33 -2.09 3.11
CA VAL A 96 -19.12 -2.27 2.33
C VAL A 96 -18.38 -3.49 2.85
N ILE A 97 -18.16 -4.46 1.97
CA ILE A 97 -17.33 -5.62 2.23
C ILE A 97 -15.88 -5.28 1.86
N THR A 98 -14.95 -5.57 2.76
CA THR A 98 -13.51 -5.44 2.55
C THR A 98 -12.87 -6.81 2.70
N VAL A 99 -12.23 -7.30 1.63
CA VAL A 99 -11.49 -8.56 1.60
C VAL A 99 -10.00 -8.26 1.67
N PHE A 100 -9.31 -8.90 2.62
CA PHE A 100 -7.86 -8.86 2.78
C PHE A 100 -7.25 -10.21 2.42
N ALA A 101 -6.19 -10.21 1.62
CA ALA A 101 -5.44 -11.41 1.26
C ALA A 101 -3.94 -11.09 1.11
N PRO A 102 -3.04 -12.08 1.14
CA PRO A 102 -1.64 -11.88 0.78
C PRO A 102 -1.54 -11.25 -0.63
N HIS A 103 -0.58 -10.35 -0.83
CA HIS A 103 -0.45 -9.68 -2.15
C HIS A 103 -0.22 -10.66 -3.32
N THR A 104 0.24 -11.89 -3.04
CA THR A 104 0.43 -12.97 -4.03
C THR A 104 -0.89 -13.54 -4.54
N GLU A 105 -1.98 -13.41 -3.78
CA GLU A 105 -3.30 -13.91 -4.13
C GLU A 105 -4.12 -12.94 -4.98
N PHE A 106 -3.62 -11.72 -5.23
CA PHE A 106 -4.38 -10.64 -5.89
C PHE A 106 -5.19 -11.09 -7.11
N PHE A 107 -4.57 -11.83 -8.04
CA PHE A 107 -5.27 -12.26 -9.25
C PHE A 107 -6.33 -13.33 -8.99
N LYS A 108 -6.11 -14.20 -8.01
CA LYS A 108 -7.03 -15.27 -7.62
C LYS A 108 -8.23 -14.69 -6.89
N THR A 109 -8.01 -13.81 -5.91
CA THR A 109 -9.07 -13.11 -5.17
C THR A 109 -9.95 -12.23 -6.06
N LYS A 110 -9.38 -11.65 -7.13
CA LYS A 110 -10.09 -10.75 -8.04
C LYS A 110 -11.08 -11.46 -8.98
N THR A 111 -10.80 -12.71 -9.36
CA THR A 111 -11.45 -13.41 -10.49
C THR A 111 -12.68 -14.17 -10.02
#